data_AF-A0A6A5ZSY2-F1
#
_entry.id   AF-A0A6A5ZSY2-F1
#
_cell.length_a   1.000
_cell.length_b   1.000
_cell.length_c   1.000
_cell.angle_alpha   90.00
_cell.angle_beta   90.00
_cell.angle_gamma   90.00
#
_symmetry.space_group_name_H-M   'P 1'
#
loop_
_entity.id
_entity.type
_entity.pdbx_description
1 polymer ?
#
loop_
_entity_poly.entity_id
_entity_poly.type
_entity_poly.pdbx_seq_one_letter_code
_entity_poly.pdbx_strand_id
1 'polypeptide(L)'
;NDVVDICVGEGDETRTFTLPSCVMSKRTAFFRKALSFEWKEAESRAVLLPKEDPEIFNLYLELIFQGHLPLRRDPEPEDEDSLIFVILFELYLLCDRIQDIAAQNLIIDAIFEATRLSAGGNMDFTRKFLLPAAEEINIIYGGTAGPCPIRSLLVDMYTFISMK
;
A
#
# COMPACT_ATOMS: atom_id res chain seq x y z
N ASN A 1 20.68 -18.18 9.30
CA ASN A 1 19.69 -17.23 8.77
C ASN A 1 18.47 -18.01 8.34
N ASP A 2 17.37 -17.81 9.04
CA ASP A 2 16.10 -18.47 8.76
C ASP A 2 15.36 -17.64 7.71
N VAL A 3 14.93 -18.28 6.63
CA VAL A 3 14.25 -17.65 5.48
C VAL A 3 12.86 -18.26 5.28
N VAL A 4 11.96 -17.46 4.73
CA VAL A 4 10.58 -17.81 4.36
C VAL A 4 10.38 -17.49 2.90
N ASP A 5 9.68 -18.36 2.19
CA ASP A 5 9.20 -18.10 0.84
C ASP A 5 7.77 -17.57 0.89
N ILE A 6 7.51 -16.44 0.24
CA ILE A 6 6.17 -15.85 0.15
C ILE A 6 5.74 -15.94 -1.30
N CYS A 7 4.75 -16.78 -1.59
CA CYS A 7 4.19 -16.93 -2.93
C CYS A 7 2.99 -16.01 -3.08
N VAL A 8 3.07 -15.05 -3.98
CA VAL A 8 2.08 -13.99 -4.21
C VAL A 8 1.47 -14.16 -5.59
N GLY A 9 0.15 -14.01 -5.71
CA GLY A 9 -0.58 -14.18 -6.96
C GLY A 9 -1.12 -15.61 -7.19
N GLU A 10 -1.87 -15.79 -8.28
CA GLU A 10 -2.52 -17.05 -8.65
C GLU A 10 -2.09 -17.51 -10.05
N GLY A 11 -1.96 -18.82 -10.24
CA GLY A 11 -1.64 -19.42 -11.54
C GLY A 11 -0.26 -18.99 -12.07
N ASP A 12 -0.21 -18.66 -13.36
CA ASP A 12 1.03 -18.33 -14.07
C ASP A 12 1.64 -16.98 -13.65
N GLU A 13 0.88 -16.13 -12.95
CA GLU A 13 1.34 -14.82 -12.44
C GLU A 13 1.95 -14.92 -11.03
N THR A 14 2.01 -16.13 -10.46
CA THR A 14 2.57 -16.34 -9.11
C THR A 14 4.05 -15.98 -9.08
N ARG A 15 4.46 -15.13 -8.13
CA ARG A 15 5.87 -14.83 -7.85
C ARG A 15 6.24 -15.22 -6.43
N THR A 16 7.44 -15.78 -6.27
CA THR A 16 8.00 -16.16 -4.96
C THR A 16 9.01 -15.13 -4.49
N PHE A 17 8.82 -14.63 -3.26
CA PHE A 17 9.73 -13.71 -2.59
C PHE A 17 10.38 -14.42 -1.40
N THR A 18 11.70 -14.64 -1.46
CA THR A 18 12.47 -15.26 -0.37
C THR A 18 13.03 -14.18 0.55
N LEU A 19 12.60 -14.16 1.81
CA LEU A 19 12.94 -13.11 2.78
C LEU A 19 13.38 -13.68 4.13
N PRO A 20 14.17 -12.95 4.93
CA PRO A 20 14.50 -13.39 6.28
C PRO A 20 13.24 -13.45 7.16
N SER A 21 12.94 -14.61 7.73
CA SER A 21 11.72 -14.85 8.51
C SER A 21 11.59 -13.89 9.70
N CYS A 22 12.72 -13.47 10.27
CA CYS A 22 12.78 -12.54 11.38
C CYS A 22 12.32 -11.12 11.03
N VAL A 23 12.45 -10.68 9.78
CA VAL A 23 12.00 -9.35 9.34
C VAL A 23 10.48 -9.31 9.33
N MET A 24 9.87 -10.28 8.64
CA MET A 24 8.42 -10.36 8.49
C MET A 24 7.71 -10.68 9.81
N SER A 25 8.24 -11.63 10.59
CA SER A 25 7.65 -12.03 11.87
C SER A 25 7.70 -10.94 12.94
N LYS A 26 8.77 -10.12 12.95
CA LYS A 26 8.86 -8.99 13.89
C LYS A 26 7.89 -7.89 13.53
N ARG A 27 7.71 -7.66 12.23
CA ARG A 27 6.92 -6.55 11.70
C ARG A 27 5.42 -6.78 11.80
N THR A 28 4.93 -7.94 11.35
CA THR A 28 3.48 -8.18 11.31
C THR A 28 3.06 -9.37 12.17
N ALA A 29 1.90 -9.23 12.81
CA ALA A 29 1.29 -10.32 13.57
C ALA A 29 0.85 -11.47 12.65
N PHE A 30 0.49 -11.16 11.41
CA PHE A 30 0.14 -12.13 10.37
C PHE A 30 1.28 -13.11 10.11
N PHE A 31 2.46 -12.62 9.74
CA PHE A 31 3.61 -13.49 9.46
C PHE A 31 4.11 -14.20 10.71
N ARG A 32 4.03 -13.56 11.89
CA ARG A 32 4.36 -14.23 13.15
C ARG A 32 3.49 -15.45 13.43
N LYS A 33 2.18 -15.35 13.15
CA LYS A 33 1.24 -16.46 13.29
C LYS A 33 1.43 -17.51 12.19
N ALA A 34 1.55 -17.08 10.94
CA ALA A 34 1.76 -17.96 9.79
C ALA A 34 3.07 -18.78 9.91
N LEU A 35 4.10 -18.20 10.52
CA LEU A 35 5.40 -18.84 10.75
C LEU A 35 5.52 -19.54 12.11
N SER A 36 4.49 -19.45 12.96
CA SER A 36 4.44 -20.22 14.20
C SER A 36 4.02 -21.67 13.90
N PHE A 37 4.56 -22.62 14.67
CA PHE A 37 4.54 -24.08 14.48
C PHE A 37 3.16 -24.76 14.24
N GLU A 38 2.05 -24.02 14.21
CA GLU A 38 0.68 -24.55 14.14
C GLU A 38 0.08 -24.61 12.72
N TRP A 39 0.81 -24.19 11.68
CA TRP A 39 0.30 -24.23 10.30
C TRP A 39 0.89 -25.42 9.52
N LYS A 40 0.05 -26.13 8.75
CA LYS A 40 0.45 -27.28 7.91
C LYS A 40 1.61 -26.98 6.93
N GLU A 41 1.88 -25.71 6.67
CA GLU A 41 3.00 -25.20 5.87
C GLU A 41 4.32 -25.09 6.65
N ALA A 42 4.35 -25.44 7.94
CA ALA A 42 5.58 -25.47 8.74
C ALA A 42 6.63 -26.47 8.19
N GLU A 43 6.22 -27.47 7.40
CA GLU A 43 7.13 -28.34 6.66
C GLU A 43 7.69 -27.70 5.37
N SER A 44 6.95 -26.78 4.72
CA SER A 44 7.34 -26.14 3.47
C SER A 44 7.88 -24.70 3.62
N ARG A 45 7.71 -24.07 4.80
CA ARG A 45 8.12 -22.68 5.11
C ARG A 45 7.68 -21.66 4.04
N ALA A 46 6.53 -21.90 3.44
CA ALA A 46 5.94 -21.06 2.42
C ALA A 46 4.67 -20.39 2.95
N VAL A 47 4.51 -19.09 2.70
CA VAL A 47 3.27 -18.35 2.97
C VAL A 47 2.62 -18.00 1.64
N LEU A 48 1.36 -18.40 1.46
CA LEU A 48 0.61 -18.17 0.23
C LEU A 48 -0.28 -16.93 0.34
N LEU A 49 -0.15 -16.01 -0.61
CA LEU A 49 -0.93 -14.79 -0.77
C LEU A 49 -1.57 -14.74 -2.17
N PRO A 50 -2.50 -15.65 -2.49
CA PRO A 50 -2.99 -15.84 -3.86
C PRO A 50 -3.85 -14.67 -4.38
N LYS A 51 -4.38 -13.84 -3.49
CA LYS A 51 -5.27 -12.72 -3.84
C LYS A 51 -4.54 -11.39 -3.97
N GLU A 52 -3.24 -11.37 -3.68
CA GLU A 52 -2.44 -10.16 -3.70
C GLU A 52 -1.68 -10.07 -5.02
N ASP A 53 -1.52 -8.85 -5.53
CA ASP A 53 -0.74 -8.58 -6.72
C ASP A 53 0.77 -8.63 -6.37
N PRO A 54 1.60 -9.40 -7.12
CA PRO A 54 3.04 -9.45 -6.92
C PRO A 54 3.76 -8.09 -7.00
N GLU A 55 3.32 -7.17 -7.86
CA GLU A 55 3.91 -5.84 -8.00
C GLU A 55 3.60 -4.98 -6.77
N ILE A 56 2.36 -5.04 -6.26
CA ILE A 56 1.98 -4.35 -5.02
C ILE A 56 2.75 -4.92 -3.82
N PHE A 57 2.93 -6.25 -3.78
CA PHE A 57 3.76 -6.85 -2.75
C PHE A 57 5.23 -6.43 -2.86
N ASN A 58 5.78 -6.31 -4.07
CA ASN A 58 7.13 -5.79 -4.26
C ASN A 58 7.27 -4.34 -3.76
N LEU A 59 6.31 -3.47 -4.05
CA LEU A 59 6.28 -2.10 -3.53
C LEU A 59 6.15 -2.05 -2.01
N TYR A 60 5.39 -2.97 -1.41
CA TYR A 60 5.37 -3.13 0.04
C TYR A 60 6.77 -3.49 0.56
N LEU A 61 7.50 -4.41 -0.10
CA LEU A 61 8.87 -4.73 0.29
C LEU A 61 9.80 -3.51 0.18
N GLU A 62 9.67 -2.70 -0.87
CA GLU A 62 10.43 -1.45 -1.00
C GLU A 62 10.12 -0.50 0.16
N LEU A 63 8.84 -0.29 0.48
CA LEU A 63 8.42 0.51 1.62
C LEU A 63 9.01 -0.02 2.94
N ILE A 64 9.01 -1.34 3.16
CA ILE A 64 9.49 -1.88 4.44
C ILE A 64 11.00 -1.73 4.61
N PHE A 65 11.77 -1.84 3.53
CA PHE A 65 13.23 -1.79 3.58
C PHE A 65 13.77 -0.36 3.48
N GLN A 66 13.12 0.50 2.70
CA GLN A 66 13.56 1.90 2.49
C GLN A 66 12.92 2.87 3.49
N GLY A 67 11.75 2.52 4.05
CA GLY A 67 11.00 3.37 4.97
C GLY A 67 10.18 4.48 4.29
N HIS A 68 10.25 4.59 2.96
CA HIS A 68 9.43 5.48 2.15
C HIS A 68 9.13 4.81 0.81
N LEU A 69 8.04 5.25 0.15
CA LEU A 69 7.78 4.84 -1.24
C LEU A 69 8.57 5.75 -2.18
N PRO A 70 9.20 5.22 -3.24
CA PRO A 70 9.74 6.03 -4.32
C PRO A 70 8.56 6.51 -5.20
N LEU A 71 7.68 7.35 -4.64
CA LEU A 71 6.67 8.05 -5.41
C LEU A 71 7.42 8.88 -6.45
N ARG A 72 7.25 8.53 -7.73
CA ARG A 72 7.97 9.12 -8.87
C ARG A 72 8.08 10.64 -8.70
N ARG A 73 9.33 11.14 -8.69
CA ARG A 73 9.64 12.50 -8.24
C ARG A 73 9.44 13.58 -9.29
N ASP A 74 9.22 13.21 -10.54
CA ASP A 74 8.99 14.15 -11.63
C ASP A 74 7.85 13.62 -12.50
N PRO A 75 6.61 14.11 -12.33
CA PRO A 75 5.60 13.91 -13.35
C PRO A 75 6.09 14.64 -14.60
N GLU A 76 6.36 13.90 -15.67
CA GLU A 76 6.39 14.54 -16.98
C GLU A 76 4.98 15.13 -17.20
N PRO A 77 4.87 16.33 -17.80
CA PRO A 77 3.60 17.06 -17.92
C PRO A 77 2.52 16.31 -18.75
N GLU A 78 2.84 15.13 -19.26
CA GLU A 78 2.03 14.29 -20.14
C GLU A 78 1.45 13.04 -19.43
N ASP A 79 1.83 12.77 -18.18
CA ASP A 79 1.22 11.69 -17.38
C ASP A 79 -0.12 12.14 -16.79
N GLU A 80 -1.15 12.28 -17.65
CA GLU A 80 -2.54 12.52 -17.22
C GLU A 80 -3.09 11.34 -16.36
N ASP A 81 -2.50 10.15 -16.49
CA ASP A 81 -2.89 8.92 -15.80
C ASP A 81 -1.91 8.56 -14.66
N SER A 82 -1.72 9.46 -13.70
CA SER A 82 -0.96 9.12 -12.49
C SER A 82 -1.70 8.08 -11.65
N LEU A 83 -1.30 6.82 -11.73
CA LEU A 83 -1.83 5.70 -10.92
C LEU A 83 -1.41 5.76 -9.43
N ILE A 84 -0.99 6.92 -8.95
CA ILE A 84 -0.38 7.07 -7.62
C ILE A 84 -1.35 6.69 -6.50
N PHE A 85 -2.61 7.12 -6.56
CA PHE A 85 -3.57 6.77 -5.51
C PHE A 85 -4.06 5.34 -5.63
N VAL A 86 -4.21 4.79 -6.85
CA VAL A 86 -4.44 3.35 -7.07
C VAL A 86 -3.39 2.53 -6.31
N ILE A 87 -2.10 2.79 -6.56
CA ILE A 87 -0.99 2.09 -5.92
C ILE A 87 -1.02 2.26 -4.40
N LEU A 88 -1.21 3.49 -3.90
CA LEU A 88 -1.26 3.77 -2.47
C LEU A 88 -2.43 3.07 -1.78
N PHE A 89 -3.60 2.99 -2.42
CA PHE A 89 -4.77 2.33 -1.86
C PHE A 89 -4.63 0.81 -1.87
N GLU A 90 -4.10 0.22 -2.94
CA GLU A 90 -3.82 -1.22 -2.99
C GLU A 90 -2.78 -1.62 -1.94
N LEU A 91 -1.70 -0.83 -1.78
CA LEU A 91 -0.74 -1.01 -0.71
C LEU A 91 -1.38 -0.93 0.68
N TYR A 92 -2.27 0.05 0.90
CA TYR A 92 -2.96 0.18 2.17
C TYR A 92 -3.80 -1.08 2.47
N LEU A 93 -4.54 -1.57 1.48
CA LEU A 93 -5.38 -2.78 1.60
C LEU A 93 -4.55 -4.04 1.87
N LEU A 94 -3.41 -4.19 1.18
CA LEU A 94 -2.46 -5.26 1.46
C LEU A 94 -2.00 -5.19 2.93
N CYS A 95 -1.57 -4.01 3.38
CA CYS A 95 -1.11 -3.78 4.75
C CYS A 95 -2.20 -4.02 5.79
N ASP A 96 -3.46 -3.71 5.48
CA ASP A 96 -4.62 -4.02 6.32
C ASP A 96 -4.78 -5.54 6.50
N ARG A 97 -4.72 -6.30 5.41
CA ARG A 97 -4.88 -7.77 5.42
C ARG A 97 -3.75 -8.47 6.19
N ILE A 98 -2.51 -8.03 6.00
CA ILE A 98 -1.35 -8.58 6.72
C ILE A 98 -1.14 -7.94 8.11
N GLN A 99 -2.03 -7.03 8.51
CA GLN A 99 -2.03 -6.36 9.82
C GLN A 99 -0.74 -5.58 10.11
N ASP A 100 -0.21 -4.86 9.12
CA ASP A 100 0.94 -3.97 9.26
C ASP A 100 0.51 -2.50 9.45
N ILE A 101 0.13 -2.16 10.69
CA ILE A 101 -0.31 -0.81 11.06
C ILE A 101 0.81 0.23 10.82
N ALA A 102 2.08 -0.16 10.98
CA ALA A 102 3.20 0.76 10.78
C ALA A 102 3.32 1.13 9.29
N ALA A 103 3.18 0.15 8.38
CA ALA A 103 3.13 0.42 6.96
C ALA A 103 1.89 1.23 6.56
N GLN A 104 0.71 0.94 7.12
CA GLN A 104 -0.50 1.74 6.87
C GLN A 104 -0.29 3.23 7.19
N ASN A 105 0.39 3.54 8.30
CA ASN A 105 0.69 4.94 8.65
C ASN A 105 1.66 5.59 7.66
N LEU A 106 2.71 4.88 7.23
CA LEU A 106 3.64 5.39 6.21
C LEU A 106 2.92 5.65 4.88
N ILE A 107 1.92 4.83 4.54
CA ILE A 107 1.11 5.01 3.33
C ILE A 107 0.18 6.21 3.46
N ILE A 108 -0.40 6.46 4.64
CA ILE A 108 -1.16 7.69 4.92
C ILE A 108 -0.28 8.93 4.74
N ASP A 109 0.95 8.90 5.25
CA ASP A 109 1.92 9.99 5.03
C ASP A 109 2.20 10.18 3.53
N ALA A 110 2.41 9.09 2.80
CA ALA A 110 2.62 9.09 1.36
C ALA A 110 1.40 9.64 0.57
N ILE A 111 0.17 9.36 1.00
CA ILE A 111 -1.07 9.96 0.44
C ILE A 111 -1.03 11.48 0.62
N PHE A 112 -0.69 11.97 1.82
CA PHE A 112 -0.58 13.41 2.05
C PHE A 112 0.54 14.05 1.23
N GLU A 113 1.67 13.37 1.05
CA GLU A 113 2.74 13.84 0.17
C GLU A 113 2.26 13.94 -1.28
N ALA A 114 1.61 12.90 -1.80
CA ALA A 114 1.05 12.88 -3.15
C ALA A 114 0.09 14.06 -3.40
N THR A 115 -0.77 14.38 -2.44
CA THR A 115 -1.72 15.51 -2.56
C THR A 115 -1.04 16.87 -2.73
N ARG A 116 0.23 16.99 -2.30
CA ARG A 116 1.03 18.22 -2.34
C ARG A 116 1.89 18.36 -3.59
N LEU A 117 2.05 17.30 -4.39
CA LEU A 117 2.99 17.27 -5.52
C LEU A 117 2.53 18.12 -6.73
N SER A 118 1.24 18.44 -6.89
CA SER A 118 0.74 19.25 -8.02
C SER A 118 0.91 20.77 -7.87
N ALA A 119 1.88 21.27 -7.09
CA ALA A 119 2.14 22.70 -6.95
C ALA A 119 3.28 23.22 -7.87
N GLY A 120 3.43 22.65 -9.06
CA GLY A 120 4.51 22.98 -10.00
C GLY A 120 3.99 23.38 -11.38
N GLY A 121 3.67 24.66 -11.58
CA GLY A 121 3.34 25.20 -12.90
C GLY A 121 2.72 26.60 -12.87
N ASN A 122 3.57 27.62 -12.78
CA ASN A 122 3.26 29.05 -12.78
C ASN A 122 2.35 29.58 -11.65
N MET A 123 2.60 30.83 -11.28
CA MET A 123 1.90 31.56 -10.22
C MET A 123 0.41 31.71 -10.54
N ASP A 124 -0.39 30.70 -10.20
CA ASP A 124 -1.81 30.89 -9.91
C ASP A 124 -2.01 30.58 -8.42
N PHE A 125 -2.59 31.53 -7.69
CA PHE A 125 -2.74 31.48 -6.22
C PHE A 125 -3.72 30.38 -5.74
N THR A 126 -4.28 29.60 -6.66
CA THR A 126 -5.11 28.43 -6.42
C THR A 126 -4.24 27.18 -6.37
N ARG A 127 -3.63 26.93 -5.20
CA ARG A 127 -2.93 25.67 -4.92
C ARG A 127 -3.90 24.49 -5.11
N LYS A 128 -3.89 23.87 -6.29
CA LYS A 128 -4.74 22.73 -6.62
C LYS A 128 -4.14 21.50 -5.94
N PHE A 129 -4.81 21.03 -4.88
CA PHE A 129 -4.48 19.74 -4.28
C PHE A 129 -4.77 18.64 -5.30
N LEU A 130 -3.85 17.69 -5.43
CA LEU A 130 -4.14 16.45 -6.14
C LEU A 130 -4.99 15.57 -5.22
N LEU A 131 -6.17 15.18 -5.67
CA LEU A 131 -7.09 14.33 -4.92
C LEU A 131 -7.39 13.05 -5.70
N PRO A 132 -7.66 11.93 -5.00
CA PRO A 132 -7.98 10.67 -5.65
C PRO A 132 -9.33 10.73 -6.37
N ALA A 133 -9.40 10.32 -7.63
CA ALA A 133 -10.64 10.25 -8.39
C ALA A 133 -11.66 9.27 -7.76
N ALA A 134 -12.92 9.36 -8.17
CA ALA A 134 -13.99 8.53 -7.63
C ALA A 134 -13.73 7.02 -7.84
N GLU A 135 -13.13 6.67 -8.98
CA GLU A 135 -12.72 5.33 -9.34
C GLU A 135 -11.66 4.78 -8.38
N GLU A 136 -10.71 5.61 -7.97
CA GLU A 136 -9.65 5.25 -7.02
C GLU A 136 -10.23 5.11 -5.60
N ILE A 137 -11.13 6.01 -5.19
CA ILE A 137 -11.83 5.91 -3.90
C ILE A 137 -12.60 4.58 -3.78
N ASN A 138 -13.18 4.09 -4.88
CA ASN A 138 -13.90 2.82 -4.90
C ASN A 138 -13.01 1.62 -4.54
N ILE A 139 -11.68 1.70 -4.75
CA ILE A 139 -10.73 0.67 -4.31
C ILE A 139 -10.81 0.51 -2.78
N ILE A 140 -10.74 1.62 -2.04
CA ILE A 140 -10.83 1.61 -0.58
C ILE A 140 -12.20 1.14 -0.11
N TYR A 141 -13.28 1.63 -0.71
CA TYR A 141 -14.64 1.25 -0.30
C TYR A 141 -14.97 -0.21 -0.66
N GLY A 142 -14.47 -0.74 -1.77
CA GLY A 142 -14.60 -2.15 -2.13
C GLY A 142 -13.71 -3.07 -1.29
N GLY A 143 -12.53 -2.60 -0.88
CA GLY A 143 -11.53 -3.39 -0.16
C GLY A 143 -11.66 -3.44 1.36
N THR A 144 -12.49 -2.58 1.96
CA THR A 144 -12.68 -2.52 3.43
C THR A 144 -14.13 -2.79 3.83
N ALA A 145 -14.37 -3.16 5.08
CA ALA A 145 -15.71 -3.33 5.65
C ALA A 145 -15.95 -2.32 6.78
N GLY A 146 -17.18 -1.80 6.87
CA GLY A 146 -17.61 -0.92 7.96
C GLY A 146 -16.90 0.44 8.02
N PRO A 147 -16.98 1.14 9.16
CA PRO A 147 -16.18 2.34 9.41
C PRO A 147 -14.71 1.96 9.57
N CYS A 148 -13.83 2.50 8.73
CA CYS A 148 -12.39 2.33 8.85
C CYS A 148 -11.66 3.69 8.72
N PRO A 149 -10.49 3.87 9.35
CA PRO A 149 -9.83 5.18 9.42
C PRO A 149 -9.54 5.82 8.06
N ILE A 150 -9.18 5.02 7.06
CA ILE A 150 -8.90 5.53 5.71
C ILE A 150 -10.14 6.09 5.01
N ARG A 151 -11.35 5.54 5.25
CA ARG A 151 -12.59 6.14 4.72
C ARG A 151 -12.87 7.50 5.33
N SER A 152 -12.63 7.65 6.64
CA SER A 152 -12.73 8.95 7.32
C SER A 152 -11.74 9.95 6.75
N LEU A 153 -10.48 9.52 6.54
CA LEU A 153 -9.45 10.35 5.90
C LEU A 153 -9.89 10.86 4.52
N LEU A 154 -10.45 10.00 3.66
CA LEU A 154 -10.92 10.40 2.33
C LEU A 154 -12.05 11.44 2.41
N VAL A 155 -13.00 11.27 3.33
CA VAL A 155 -14.06 12.27 3.57
C VAL A 155 -13.46 13.59 4.06
N ASP A 156 -12.50 13.54 4.99
CA ASP A 156 -11.84 14.73 5.54
C ASP A 156 -11.07 15.49 4.46
N MET A 157 -10.38 14.79 3.55
CA MET A 157 -9.67 15.40 2.42
C MET A 157 -10.61 16.22 1.51
N TYR A 158 -11.78 15.67 1.18
CA TYR A 158 -12.76 16.33 0.31
C TYR A 158 -13.55 17.45 1.00
N THR A 159 -13.90 17.27 2.26
CA THR A 159 -14.63 18.29 3.03
C THR A 159 -13.74 19.48 3.39
N PHE A 160 -12.47 19.25 3.73
CA PHE A 160 -11.51 20.32 4.01
C PHE A 160 -11.33 21.27 2.82
N ILE A 161 -11.36 20.74 1.59
CA ILE A 161 -11.25 21.54 0.37
C ILE A 161 -12.57 22.26 0.06
N SER A 162 -13.71 21.64 0.33
CA SER A 162 -15.04 22.23 0.10
C SER A 162 -15.37 23.41 1.05
N MET A 163 -14.64 23.53 2.16
CA MET A 163 -14.80 24.62 3.15
C MET A 163 -13.91 25.84 2.88
N LYS A 164 -13.04 25.80 1.85
CA LYS A 164 -12.17 26.90 1.45
C LYS A 164 -12.63 27.56 0.16
#